data_AF-A0A957SYX0-F1
#
_entry.id   AF-A0A957SYX0-F1
#
_cell.length_a   1.000
_cell.length_b   1.000
_cell.length_c   1.000
_cell.angle_alpha   90.00
_cell.angle_beta   90.00
_cell.angle_gamma   90.00
#
_symmetry.space_group_name_H-M   'P 1'
#
loop_
_entity.id
_entity.type
_entity.pdbx_description
1 polymer ?
#
loop_
_entity_poly.entity_id
_entity_poly.type
_entity_poly.pdbx_seq_one_letter_code
_entity_poly.pdbx_strand_id
1 'polypeptide(L)'
;MGYSHWSDSAYQQRQQQRQRTQQSAFTYDQQVRSSGIVRVHPQMDPYCATRQSRDSVAHPESVAIAVIFDVTGSMGTVPRILQTKLGKLMRLLTERGYLAHPQVLFGAVGDAYTDSVPLQIGQFESGLEMDDDLSKIYLEGGGGGQVHESYELGIYFMARHTSIDCWEKRRKKGYLFTIGDEKPYDVVRRKQVIQHIGDPIQHDIPVETILAEVQKRYEHFHSIPTNTYHGQSADVQNRWK
;
A
#
# COMPACT_ATOMS: atom_id res chain seq x y z
N MET A 1 -6.79 -9.47 -13.81
CA MET A 1 -5.96 -9.19 -12.63
C MET A 1 -6.56 -10.00 -11.49
N GLY A 2 -5.75 -10.59 -10.61
CA GLY A 2 -6.26 -11.52 -9.58
C GLY A 2 -6.80 -12.87 -10.10
N TYR A 3 -6.31 -13.37 -11.24
CA TYR A 3 -6.66 -14.70 -11.78
C TYR A 3 -5.58 -15.76 -11.54
N SER A 4 -4.40 -15.36 -11.08
CA SER A 4 -3.26 -16.22 -10.81
C SER A 4 -3.34 -16.83 -9.42
N HIS A 5 -2.59 -17.93 -9.20
CA HIS A 5 -2.41 -18.52 -7.88
C HIS A 5 -0.99 -18.25 -7.38
N TRP A 6 -0.88 -18.00 -6.07
CA TRP A 6 0.42 -17.95 -5.41
C TRP A 6 1.16 -19.29 -5.53
N SER A 7 2.46 -19.21 -5.83
CA SER A 7 3.36 -20.36 -5.90
C SER A 7 4.63 -20.09 -5.11
N ASP A 8 4.78 -20.80 -4.00
CA ASP A 8 5.96 -20.72 -3.12
C ASP A 8 7.25 -21.09 -3.87
N SER A 9 7.20 -22.10 -4.74
CA SER A 9 8.36 -22.54 -5.52
C SER A 9 8.79 -21.48 -6.52
N ALA A 10 7.85 -20.86 -7.22
CA ALA A 10 8.14 -19.81 -8.19
C ALA A 10 8.65 -18.53 -7.50
N TYR A 11 8.10 -18.20 -6.33
CA TYR A 11 8.62 -17.11 -5.50
C TYR A 11 10.06 -17.36 -5.05
N GLN A 12 10.37 -18.56 -4.55
CA GLN A 12 11.73 -18.93 -4.14
C GLN A 12 12.72 -18.89 -5.31
N GLN A 13 12.33 -19.39 -6.49
CA GLN A 13 13.16 -19.30 -7.69
C GLN A 13 13.48 -17.85 -8.06
N ARG A 14 12.50 -16.95 -7.99
CA ARG A 14 12.69 -15.52 -8.26
C ARG A 14 13.64 -14.88 -7.23
N GLN A 15 13.53 -15.22 -5.94
CA GLN A 15 14.47 -14.71 -4.94
C GLN A 15 15.90 -15.22 -5.17
N GLN A 16 16.07 -16.50 -5.50
CA GLN A 16 17.39 -17.06 -5.83
C GLN A 16 17.99 -16.40 -7.07
N GLN A 17 17.17 -16.13 -8.09
CA GLN A 17 17.63 -15.41 -9.28
C GLN A 17 18.12 -14.01 -8.93
N ARG A 18 17.36 -13.23 -8.15
CA ARG A 18 17.76 -11.88 -7.70
C ARG A 18 19.08 -11.91 -6.93
N GLN A 19 19.27 -12.89 -6.05
CA GLN A 19 20.52 -13.07 -5.31
C GLN A 19 21.70 -13.36 -6.24
N ARG A 20 21.50 -14.26 -7.23
CA ARG A 20 22.53 -14.60 -8.22
C ARG A 20 22.91 -13.41 -9.12
N THR A 21 21.94 -12.58 -9.49
CA THR A 21 22.16 -11.42 -10.37
C THR A 21 22.48 -10.14 -9.60
N GLN A 22 22.54 -10.19 -8.26
CA GLN A 22 22.70 -9.02 -7.37
C GLN A 22 21.69 -7.90 -7.65
N GLN A 23 20.48 -8.27 -8.08
CA GLN A 23 19.42 -7.31 -8.38
C GLN A 23 18.67 -6.92 -7.11
N SER A 24 18.45 -5.61 -6.93
CA SER A 24 17.58 -5.08 -5.90
C SER A 24 16.16 -5.63 -6.06
N ALA A 25 15.48 -5.92 -4.94
CA ALA A 25 14.05 -6.22 -4.95
C ALA A 25 13.20 -5.02 -5.39
N PHE A 26 13.72 -3.80 -5.28
CA PHE A 26 13.11 -2.55 -5.73
C PHE A 26 13.90 -2.05 -6.95
N THR A 27 13.61 -2.63 -8.12
CA THR A 27 14.30 -2.33 -9.37
C THR A 27 13.96 -0.92 -9.87
N TYR A 28 12.72 -0.47 -9.65
CA TYR A 28 12.30 0.87 -10.03
C TYR A 28 13.00 1.96 -9.22
N ASP A 29 13.20 1.75 -7.92
CA ASP A 29 14.00 2.63 -7.07
C ASP A 29 15.43 2.82 -7.60
N GLN A 30 16.07 1.72 -7.99
CA GLN A 30 17.39 1.77 -8.62
C GLN A 30 17.39 2.52 -9.96
N GLN A 31 16.35 2.34 -10.77
CA GLN A 31 16.18 3.02 -12.06
C GLN A 31 15.96 4.53 -11.90
N VAL A 32 15.11 4.95 -10.96
CA VAL A 32 14.87 6.38 -10.68
C VAL A 32 16.16 7.04 -10.19
N ARG A 33 16.90 6.38 -9.28
CA ARG A 33 18.18 6.89 -8.77
C ARG A 33 19.27 6.97 -9.84
N SER A 34 19.32 6.02 -10.78
CA SER A 34 20.30 6.04 -11.87
C SER A 34 19.97 7.06 -12.97
N SER A 35 18.68 7.26 -13.27
CA SER A 35 18.23 8.21 -14.29
C SER A 35 18.11 9.65 -13.77
N GLY A 36 17.93 9.84 -12.46
CA GLY A 36 17.65 11.14 -11.84
C GLY A 36 16.24 11.68 -12.11
N ILE A 37 15.38 10.94 -12.83
CA ILE A 37 14.03 11.36 -13.17
C ILE A 37 13.06 10.77 -12.16
N VAL A 38 12.65 11.60 -11.20
CA VAL A 38 11.70 11.22 -10.15
C VAL A 38 10.27 11.30 -10.69
N ARG A 39 9.61 10.14 -10.80
CA ARG A 39 8.20 10.02 -11.18
C ARG A 39 7.61 8.71 -10.64
N VAL A 40 6.30 8.69 -10.41
CA VAL A 40 5.58 7.46 -10.07
C VAL A 40 5.68 6.44 -11.20
N HIS A 41 5.78 5.16 -10.86
CA HIS A 41 5.70 4.10 -11.87
C HIS A 41 4.28 4.08 -12.48
N PRO A 42 4.09 3.99 -13.81
CA PRO A 42 2.76 4.10 -14.43
C PRO A 42 1.70 3.10 -13.90
N GLN A 43 2.12 1.90 -13.51
CA GLN A 43 1.21 0.90 -12.93
C GLN A 43 0.87 1.15 -11.45
N MET A 44 1.60 2.05 -10.80
CA MET A 44 1.39 2.47 -9.41
C MET A 44 0.76 3.87 -9.31
N ASP A 45 0.53 4.53 -10.45
CA ASP A 45 0.00 5.90 -10.50
C ASP A 45 -1.47 5.91 -10.07
N PRO A 46 -1.83 6.63 -8.98
CA PRO A 46 -3.21 6.73 -8.52
C PRO A 46 -4.05 7.74 -9.33
N TYR A 47 -3.45 8.55 -10.20
CA TYR A 47 -4.17 9.60 -10.92
C TYR A 47 -5.26 9.03 -11.85
N CYS A 48 -6.51 9.40 -11.60
CA CYS A 48 -7.72 8.93 -12.31
C CYS A 48 -7.84 7.39 -12.37
N ALA A 49 -7.29 6.69 -11.37
CA ALA A 49 -7.21 5.25 -11.36
C ALA A 49 -8.19 4.62 -10.36
N THR A 50 -8.82 3.51 -10.75
CA THR A 50 -9.58 2.64 -9.82
C THR A 50 -8.90 1.28 -9.72
N ARG A 51 -8.67 0.80 -8.49
CA ARG A 51 -8.11 -0.53 -8.22
C ARG A 51 -9.22 -1.51 -7.87
N GLN A 52 -9.13 -2.71 -8.42
CA GLN A 52 -10.26 -3.64 -8.44
C GLN A 52 -9.87 -5.00 -7.86
N SER A 53 -10.62 -5.44 -6.86
CA SER A 53 -10.59 -6.82 -6.38
C SER A 53 -11.87 -7.52 -6.81
N ARG A 54 -11.78 -8.41 -7.81
CA ARG A 54 -12.94 -9.02 -8.48
C ARG A 54 -12.95 -10.52 -8.35
N ASP A 55 -14.15 -11.06 -8.28
CA ASP A 55 -14.37 -12.50 -8.37
C ASP A 55 -13.99 -13.01 -9.77
N SER A 56 -13.59 -14.26 -9.78
CA SER A 56 -12.83 -14.88 -10.85
C SER A 56 -13.08 -16.39 -10.83
N VAL A 57 -12.87 -17.10 -11.94
CA VAL A 57 -12.99 -18.57 -11.94
C VAL A 57 -11.99 -19.20 -10.94
N ALA A 58 -10.79 -18.62 -10.84
CA ALA A 58 -9.77 -19.03 -9.89
C ALA A 58 -10.04 -18.54 -8.45
N HIS A 59 -10.76 -17.42 -8.32
CA HIS A 59 -11.04 -16.72 -7.06
C HIS A 59 -12.51 -16.32 -6.97
N PRO A 60 -13.45 -17.27 -6.80
CA PRO A 60 -14.89 -17.01 -6.86
C PRO A 60 -15.43 -16.16 -5.70
N GLU A 61 -14.72 -16.13 -4.57
CA GLU A 61 -15.07 -15.29 -3.42
C GLU A 61 -13.89 -14.42 -3.00
N SER A 62 -13.45 -13.52 -3.88
CA SER A 62 -12.27 -12.69 -3.63
C SER A 62 -12.40 -11.90 -2.32
N VAL A 63 -11.28 -11.76 -1.62
CA VAL A 63 -11.15 -10.96 -0.39
C VAL A 63 -10.04 -9.95 -0.58
N ALA A 64 -10.41 -8.67 -0.62
CA ALA A 64 -9.48 -7.57 -0.79
C ALA A 64 -8.66 -7.33 0.48
N ILE A 65 -7.34 -7.31 0.33
CA ILE A 65 -6.37 -6.96 1.36
C ILE A 65 -5.48 -5.86 0.78
N ALA A 66 -5.38 -4.71 1.44
CA ALA A 66 -4.48 -3.65 1.03
C ALA A 66 -3.45 -3.42 2.13
N VAL A 67 -2.17 -3.30 1.73
CA VAL A 67 -1.07 -2.97 2.62
C VAL A 67 -0.37 -1.73 2.07
N ILE A 68 -0.44 -0.64 2.80
CA ILE A 68 0.15 0.65 2.44
C ILE A 68 1.32 0.92 3.39
N PHE A 69 2.53 1.06 2.83
CA PHE A 69 3.73 1.39 3.59
C PHE A 69 3.98 2.87 3.56
N ASP A 70 4.37 3.40 4.69
CA ASP A 70 5.22 4.57 4.75
C ASP A 70 6.59 4.25 4.10
N VAL A 71 7.03 5.13 3.19
CA VAL A 71 8.31 5.05 2.48
C VAL A 71 9.21 6.28 2.72
N THR A 72 8.98 7.01 3.81
CA THR A 72 9.87 8.08 4.26
C THR A 72 11.20 7.55 4.77
N GLY A 73 12.13 8.46 5.05
CA GLY A 73 13.51 8.14 5.43
C GLY A 73 13.62 7.23 6.65
N SER A 74 12.73 7.34 7.63
CA SER A 74 12.68 6.46 8.81
C SER A 74 12.25 5.03 8.44
N MET A 75 11.39 4.87 7.43
CA MET A 75 10.76 3.60 7.05
C MET A 75 11.39 2.86 5.88
N GLY A 76 12.43 3.39 5.23
CA GLY A 76 13.00 2.81 4.00
C GLY A 76 13.47 1.34 4.06
N THR A 77 13.61 0.76 5.26
CA THR A 77 13.93 -0.67 5.45
C THR A 77 12.69 -1.57 5.59
N VAL A 78 11.54 -1.04 6.00
CA VAL A 78 10.32 -1.81 6.30
C VAL A 78 9.74 -2.47 5.04
N PRO A 79 9.56 -1.77 3.90
CA PRO A 79 9.11 -2.40 2.66
C PRO A 79 10.03 -3.54 2.21
N ARG A 80 11.35 -3.38 2.40
CA ARG A 80 12.36 -4.41 2.08
C ARG A 80 12.20 -5.64 2.97
N ILE A 81 11.99 -5.46 4.27
CA ILE A 81 11.75 -6.56 5.19
C ILE A 81 10.44 -7.27 4.83
N LEU A 82 9.35 -6.54 4.54
CA LEU A 82 8.09 -7.18 4.20
C LEU A 82 8.20 -7.97 2.89
N GLN A 83 8.90 -7.45 1.89
CA GLN A 83 9.16 -8.18 0.65
C GLN A 83 9.77 -9.56 0.97
N THR A 84 10.78 -9.65 1.83
CA THR A 84 11.38 -10.95 2.21
C THR A 84 10.40 -11.87 2.96
N LYS A 85 9.41 -11.31 3.65
CA LYS A 85 8.39 -12.03 4.42
C LYS A 85 7.11 -12.33 3.61
N LEU A 86 6.96 -11.80 2.39
CA LEU A 86 5.75 -11.93 1.58
C LEU A 86 5.35 -13.39 1.39
N GLY A 87 6.31 -14.27 1.09
CA GLY A 87 6.01 -15.70 0.95
C GLY A 87 5.44 -16.32 2.22
N LYS A 88 5.93 -15.95 3.40
CA LYS A 88 5.37 -16.43 4.68
C LYS A 88 3.97 -15.87 4.92
N LEU A 89 3.71 -14.61 4.56
CA LEU A 89 2.40 -13.99 4.67
C LEU A 89 1.39 -14.72 3.78
N MET A 90 1.70 -14.89 2.49
CA MET A 90 0.80 -15.56 1.55
C MET A 90 0.56 -17.01 1.95
N ARG A 91 1.61 -17.73 2.33
CA ARG A 91 1.51 -19.09 2.87
C ARG A 91 0.60 -19.15 4.10
N LEU A 92 0.69 -18.19 5.00
CA LEU A 92 -0.21 -18.12 6.15
C LEU A 92 -1.64 -17.91 5.70
N LEU A 93 -1.91 -16.94 4.82
CA LEU A 93 -3.26 -16.64 4.34
C LEU A 93 -3.91 -17.82 3.60
N THR A 94 -3.17 -18.48 2.71
CA THR A 94 -3.71 -19.52 1.81
C THR A 94 -3.58 -20.94 2.39
N GLU A 95 -2.38 -21.38 2.82
CA GLU A 95 -2.17 -22.78 3.27
C GLU A 95 -2.80 -23.05 4.63
N ARG A 96 -2.82 -22.06 5.54
CA ARG A 96 -3.50 -22.23 6.83
C ARG A 96 -5.00 -21.96 6.75
N GLY A 97 -5.52 -21.63 5.56
CA GLY A 97 -6.94 -21.48 5.30
C GLY A 97 -7.60 -20.29 6.00
N TYR A 98 -6.84 -19.25 6.38
CA TYR A 98 -7.43 -18.06 6.98
C TYR A 98 -8.31 -17.29 5.97
N LEU A 99 -7.91 -17.27 4.69
CA LEU A 99 -8.69 -16.70 3.60
C LEU A 99 -8.57 -17.59 2.35
N ALA A 100 -9.71 -17.95 1.75
CA ALA A 100 -9.74 -18.83 0.59
C ALA A 100 -9.21 -18.17 -0.70
N HIS A 101 -9.56 -16.90 -0.92
CA HIS A 101 -9.25 -16.18 -2.17
C HIS A 101 -8.70 -14.77 -1.90
N PRO A 102 -7.55 -14.63 -1.21
CA PRO A 102 -6.97 -13.33 -0.96
C PRO A 102 -6.49 -12.68 -2.25
N GLN A 103 -6.80 -11.38 -2.42
CA GLN A 103 -6.18 -10.52 -3.41
C GLN A 103 -5.53 -9.37 -2.66
N VAL A 104 -4.21 -9.25 -2.80
CA VAL A 104 -3.40 -8.29 -2.03
C VAL A 104 -2.96 -7.16 -2.94
N LEU A 105 -3.17 -5.94 -2.48
CA LEU A 105 -2.65 -4.72 -3.07
C LEU A 105 -1.53 -4.18 -2.19
N PHE A 106 -0.44 -3.75 -2.82
CA PHE A 106 0.63 -3.00 -2.16
C PHE A 106 0.61 -1.54 -2.59
N GLY A 107 0.77 -0.65 -1.61
CA GLY A 107 0.90 0.78 -1.84
C GLY A 107 1.99 1.40 -0.98
N ALA A 108 2.35 2.62 -1.30
CA ALA A 108 3.29 3.44 -0.56
C ALA A 108 2.76 4.86 -0.38
N VAL A 109 3.01 5.44 0.80
CA VAL A 109 2.76 6.83 1.15
C VAL A 109 4.06 7.49 1.60
N GLY A 110 4.22 8.75 1.22
CA GLY A 110 5.25 9.65 1.73
C GLY A 110 4.63 10.96 2.20
N ASP A 111 5.39 12.04 2.14
CA ASP A 111 4.93 13.37 2.53
C ASP A 111 4.58 14.23 1.29
N ALA A 112 3.29 14.48 1.06
CA ALA A 112 2.78 15.25 -0.07
C ALA A 112 3.10 16.76 0.01
N TYR A 113 3.79 17.21 1.06
CA TYR A 113 4.32 18.56 1.14
C TYR A 113 5.76 18.67 0.65
N THR A 114 6.54 17.58 0.70
CA THR A 114 7.97 17.59 0.34
C THR A 114 8.31 16.65 -0.81
N ASP A 115 7.59 15.54 -0.94
CA ASP A 115 7.94 14.45 -1.83
C ASP A 115 7.34 14.65 -3.22
N SER A 116 8.07 14.20 -4.23
CA SER A 116 7.62 14.24 -5.62
C SER A 116 6.64 13.11 -5.92
N VAL A 117 6.74 11.98 -5.20
CA VAL A 117 5.91 10.79 -5.38
C VAL A 117 5.28 10.37 -4.05
N PRO A 118 4.36 11.18 -3.48
CA PRO A 118 3.84 10.96 -2.14
C PRO A 118 2.80 9.85 -2.03
N LEU A 119 2.27 9.36 -3.16
CA LEU A 119 1.27 8.28 -3.19
C LEU A 119 1.52 7.35 -4.37
N GLN A 120 1.64 6.06 -4.08
CA GLN A 120 1.84 5.00 -5.08
C GLN A 120 0.93 3.83 -4.72
N ILE A 121 -0.02 3.48 -5.58
CA ILE A 121 -1.00 2.41 -5.30
C ILE A 121 -1.00 1.40 -6.44
N GLY A 122 -0.57 0.17 -6.14
CA GLY A 122 -0.57 -0.95 -7.07
C GLY A 122 -1.96 -1.54 -7.32
N GLN A 123 -2.02 -2.75 -7.86
CA GLN A 123 -3.27 -3.46 -8.12
C GLN A 123 -3.51 -4.57 -7.09
N PHE A 124 -4.76 -5.00 -6.91
CA PHE A 124 -5.06 -6.24 -6.19
C PHE A 124 -4.64 -7.46 -7.03
N GLU A 125 -3.68 -8.22 -6.51
CA GLU A 125 -3.14 -9.41 -7.17
C GLU A 125 -3.20 -10.65 -6.28
N SER A 126 -3.23 -11.83 -6.90
CA SER A 126 -3.41 -13.12 -6.21
C SER A 126 -2.21 -14.07 -6.33
N GLY A 127 -1.19 -13.68 -7.11
CA GLY A 127 -0.02 -14.49 -7.41
C GLY A 127 1.30 -13.72 -7.33
N LEU A 128 2.29 -14.14 -8.11
CA LEU A 128 3.64 -13.57 -8.08
C LEU A 128 3.68 -12.09 -8.52
N GLU A 129 2.64 -11.62 -9.20
CA GLU A 129 2.48 -10.23 -9.62
C GLU A 129 2.57 -9.26 -8.42
N MET A 130 2.18 -9.71 -7.22
CA MET A 130 2.37 -8.98 -5.97
C MET A 130 3.83 -8.59 -5.69
N ASP A 131 4.77 -9.51 -5.95
CA ASP A 131 6.21 -9.23 -5.78
C ASP A 131 6.73 -8.31 -6.90
N ASP A 132 6.08 -8.32 -8.08
CA ASP A 132 6.37 -7.35 -9.13
C ASP A 132 5.87 -5.95 -8.75
N ASP A 133 4.69 -5.82 -8.12
CA ASP A 133 4.16 -4.53 -7.65
C ASP A 133 5.02 -3.92 -6.54
N LEU A 134 5.50 -4.72 -5.58
CA LEU A 134 6.48 -4.25 -4.60
C LEU A 134 7.76 -3.73 -5.27
N SER A 135 8.23 -4.39 -6.33
CA SER A 135 9.46 -3.97 -7.02
C SER A 135 9.37 -2.63 -7.74
N LYS A 136 8.14 -2.18 -8.02
CA LYS A 136 7.82 -0.92 -8.69
C LYS A 136 7.73 0.28 -7.73
N ILE A 137 7.70 0.03 -6.42
CA ILE A 137 7.63 1.11 -5.44
C ILE A 137 8.94 1.90 -5.47
N TYR A 138 8.83 3.21 -5.63
CA TYR A 138 9.94 4.13 -5.43
C TYR A 138 10.05 4.47 -3.93
N LEU A 139 11.21 4.19 -3.35
CA LEU A 139 11.50 4.52 -1.96
C LEU A 139 12.21 5.88 -1.94
N GLU A 140 11.43 6.96 -2.09
CA GLU A 140 11.97 8.33 -2.15
C GLU A 140 12.84 8.63 -0.93
N GLY A 141 12.40 8.16 0.25
CA GLY A 141 13.15 8.36 1.49
C GLY A 141 13.18 9.83 1.92
N GLY A 142 12.18 10.59 1.46
CA GLY A 142 11.92 11.96 1.91
C GLY A 142 11.38 11.99 3.34
N GLY A 143 10.79 13.12 3.70
CA GLY A 143 10.28 13.36 5.05
C GLY A 143 10.36 14.84 5.40
N GLY A 144 9.25 15.39 5.89
CA GLY A 144 9.24 16.71 6.50
C GLY A 144 9.98 16.69 7.85
N GLY A 145 10.50 17.83 8.30
CA GLY A 145 10.97 17.98 9.68
C GLY A 145 9.85 17.93 10.74
N GLN A 146 8.70 17.36 10.39
CA GLN A 146 7.47 17.28 11.17
C GLN A 146 7.09 15.81 11.30
N VAL A 147 6.37 15.45 12.37
CA VAL A 147 5.95 14.06 12.64
C VAL A 147 4.58 13.79 12.01
N HIS A 148 4.46 14.04 10.70
CA HIS A 148 3.24 13.80 9.93
C HIS A 148 3.56 13.33 8.51
N GLU A 149 2.77 12.38 8.04
CA GLU A 149 2.84 11.88 6.66
C GLU A 149 1.45 11.72 6.07
N SER A 150 1.39 11.55 4.75
CA SER A 150 0.14 11.63 3.98
C SER A 150 -0.68 10.33 4.00
N TYR A 151 -0.77 9.69 5.16
CA TYR A 151 -1.60 8.49 5.34
C TYR A 151 -3.05 8.76 4.94
N GLU A 152 -3.55 9.97 5.19
CA GLU A 152 -4.91 10.39 4.85
C GLU A 152 -5.19 10.32 3.33
N LEU A 153 -4.19 10.58 2.47
CA LEU A 153 -4.33 10.41 1.02
C LEU A 153 -4.45 8.94 0.63
N GLY A 154 -3.67 8.06 1.26
CA GLY A 154 -3.79 6.61 1.08
C GLY A 154 -5.17 6.11 1.49
N ILE A 155 -5.65 6.53 2.67
CA ILE A 155 -6.98 6.16 3.17
C ILE A 155 -8.09 6.71 2.25
N TYR A 156 -7.96 7.95 1.77
CA TYR A 156 -8.88 8.55 0.80
C TYR A 156 -8.98 7.70 -0.47
N PHE A 157 -7.84 7.31 -1.04
CA PHE A 157 -7.81 6.46 -2.23
C PHE A 157 -8.52 5.13 -1.95
N MET A 158 -8.22 4.48 -0.83
CA MET A 158 -8.88 3.22 -0.45
C MET A 158 -10.38 3.38 -0.16
N ALA A 159 -10.83 4.56 0.26
CA ALA A 159 -12.23 4.86 0.55
C ALA A 159 -13.07 5.12 -0.72
N ARG A 160 -12.47 5.57 -1.82
CA ARG A 160 -13.21 6.06 -2.99
C ARG A 160 -12.77 5.52 -4.35
N HIS A 161 -11.55 5.01 -4.45
CA HIS A 161 -10.92 4.53 -5.70
C HIS A 161 -10.67 3.03 -5.72
N THR A 162 -11.38 2.30 -4.87
CA THR A 162 -11.39 0.84 -4.90
C THR A 162 -12.79 0.29 -5.13
N SER A 163 -12.82 -0.79 -5.89
CA SER A 163 -14.02 -1.55 -6.14
C SER A 163 -13.76 -3.02 -5.82
N ILE A 164 -14.45 -3.52 -4.80
CA ILE A 164 -14.10 -4.76 -4.11
C ILE A 164 -15.33 -5.67 -3.95
N ASP A 165 -15.29 -6.83 -4.60
CA ASP A 165 -16.45 -7.73 -4.68
C ASP A 165 -16.82 -8.35 -3.33
N CYS A 166 -15.87 -8.52 -2.40
CA CYS A 166 -16.17 -8.95 -1.02
C CYS A 166 -17.21 -8.03 -0.37
N TRP A 167 -17.09 -6.72 -0.57
CA TRP A 167 -18.04 -5.76 -0.04
C TRP A 167 -19.27 -5.60 -0.94
N GLU A 168 -19.07 -5.40 -2.24
CA GLU A 168 -20.13 -5.05 -3.18
C GLU A 168 -21.16 -6.16 -3.34
N LYS A 169 -20.72 -7.43 -3.38
CA LYS A 169 -21.61 -8.59 -3.59
C LYS A 169 -21.99 -9.28 -2.29
N ARG A 170 -21.07 -9.35 -1.33
CA ARG A 170 -21.22 -10.18 -0.12
C ARG A 170 -21.32 -9.37 1.17
N ARG A 171 -21.17 -8.04 1.13
CA ARG A 171 -21.14 -7.16 2.31
C ARG A 171 -20.12 -7.59 3.37
N LYS A 172 -19.07 -8.30 2.96
CA LYS A 172 -17.90 -8.63 3.77
C LYS A 172 -16.85 -7.56 3.56
N LYS A 173 -16.39 -6.95 4.65
CA LYS A 173 -15.33 -5.94 4.56
C LYS A 173 -14.02 -6.58 4.06
N GLY A 174 -13.25 -5.81 3.30
CA GLY A 174 -11.85 -6.12 3.06
C GLY A 174 -10.99 -5.78 4.27
N TYR A 175 -9.68 -5.91 4.13
CA TYR A 175 -8.71 -5.53 5.15
C TYR A 175 -7.79 -4.44 4.62
N LEU A 176 -7.58 -3.38 5.40
CA LEU A 176 -6.65 -2.30 5.09
C LEU A 176 -5.62 -2.21 6.20
N PHE A 177 -4.35 -2.39 5.86
CA PHE A 177 -3.22 -2.22 6.75
C PHE A 177 -2.41 -1.01 6.30
N THR A 178 -2.32 0.00 7.15
CA THR A 178 -1.34 1.10 7.00
C THR A 178 -0.19 0.84 7.95
N ILE A 179 1.05 0.97 7.50
CA ILE A 179 2.24 0.70 8.31
C ILE A 179 3.14 1.92 8.25
N GLY A 180 3.46 2.49 9.40
CA GLY A 180 4.40 3.60 9.52
C GLY A 180 4.52 4.09 10.96
N ASP A 181 5.37 5.07 11.21
CA ASP A 181 5.70 5.53 12.56
C ASP A 181 5.28 6.96 12.87
N GLU A 182 4.55 7.63 11.98
CA GLU A 182 4.08 9.01 12.16
C GLU A 182 2.56 9.16 12.23
N LYS A 183 2.08 10.41 12.38
CA LYS A 183 0.65 10.74 12.43
C LYS A 183 0.11 11.07 11.03
N PRO A 184 -1.19 10.82 10.77
CA PRO A 184 -1.83 11.36 9.57
C PRO A 184 -2.02 12.87 9.72
N TYR A 185 -2.09 13.60 8.60
CA TYR A 185 -2.59 14.98 8.67
C TYR A 185 -4.08 14.99 9.03
N ASP A 186 -4.53 16.03 9.73
CA ASP A 186 -5.92 16.14 10.20
C ASP A 186 -6.93 16.36 9.06
N VAL A 187 -6.45 16.79 7.89
CA VAL A 187 -7.28 17.06 6.71
C VAL A 187 -6.67 16.49 5.45
N VAL A 188 -7.50 15.81 4.66
CA VAL A 188 -7.23 15.50 3.26
C VAL A 188 -7.39 16.80 2.47
N ARG A 189 -6.25 17.36 2.02
CA ARG A 189 -6.25 18.63 1.28
C ARG A 189 -6.78 18.47 -0.13
N ARG A 190 -7.72 19.33 -0.53
CA ARG A 190 -8.25 19.43 -1.89
C ARG A 190 -7.16 19.49 -2.94
N LYS A 191 -6.15 20.34 -2.72
CA LYS A 191 -5.06 20.53 -3.68
C LYS A 191 -4.29 19.23 -3.93
N GLN A 192 -3.97 18.49 -2.88
CA GLN A 192 -3.24 17.22 -2.96
C GLN A 192 -4.09 16.14 -3.63
N VAL A 193 -5.39 16.07 -3.32
CA VAL A 193 -6.32 15.14 -3.99
C VAL A 193 -6.40 15.42 -5.49
N ILE A 194 -6.58 16.67 -5.90
CA ILE A 194 -6.61 17.05 -7.32
C ILE A 194 -5.29 16.69 -8.00
N GLN A 195 -4.17 16.99 -7.36
CA GLN A 195 -2.83 16.81 -7.94
C GLN A 195 -2.43 15.33 -8.08
N HIS A 196 -2.69 14.51 -7.05
CA HIS A 196 -2.17 13.14 -7.00
C HIS A 196 -3.21 12.08 -7.36
N ILE A 197 -4.50 12.35 -7.16
CA ILE A 197 -5.58 11.36 -7.39
C ILE A 197 -6.46 11.80 -8.57
N GLY A 198 -6.57 13.10 -8.85
CA GLY A 198 -7.34 13.64 -9.96
C GLY A 198 -8.81 13.92 -9.66
N ASP A 199 -9.26 13.76 -8.40
CA ASP A 199 -10.64 14.02 -8.03
C ASP A 199 -10.96 15.52 -7.92
N PRO A 200 -12.08 16.00 -8.52
CA PRO A 200 -12.48 17.40 -8.48
C PRO A 200 -13.25 17.74 -7.19
N ILE A 201 -12.67 17.44 -6.01
CA ILE A 201 -13.33 17.77 -4.74
C ILE A 201 -13.38 19.28 -4.50
N GLN A 202 -14.43 19.75 -3.84
CA GLN A 202 -14.68 21.19 -3.66
C GLN A 202 -14.06 21.76 -2.38
N HIS A 203 -13.87 20.93 -1.35
CA HIS A 203 -13.40 21.36 -0.04
C HIS A 203 -12.40 20.34 0.53
N ASP A 204 -11.56 20.79 1.45
CA ASP A 204 -10.76 19.90 2.30
C ASP A 204 -11.70 19.00 3.11
N ILE A 205 -11.26 17.78 3.40
CA ILE A 205 -12.07 16.78 4.10
C ILE A 205 -11.36 16.39 5.40
N PRO A 206 -12.02 16.45 6.58
CA PRO A 206 -11.44 15.93 7.81
C PRO A 206 -11.06 14.46 7.68
N VAL A 207 -9.88 14.08 8.18
CA VAL A 207 -9.40 12.70 8.07
C VAL A 207 -10.35 11.71 8.74
N GLU A 208 -11.03 12.11 9.82
CA GLU A 208 -12.05 11.32 10.52
C GLU A 208 -13.23 10.97 9.62
N THR A 209 -13.60 11.86 8.69
CA THR A 209 -14.68 11.59 7.72
C THR A 209 -14.26 10.49 6.76
N ILE A 210 -13.02 10.54 6.28
CA ILE A 210 -12.47 9.56 5.34
C ILE A 210 -12.20 8.22 6.02
N LEU A 211 -11.76 8.22 7.28
CA LEU A 211 -11.66 7.02 8.12
C LEU A 211 -13.04 6.35 8.28
N ALA A 212 -14.08 7.11 8.62
CA ALA A 212 -15.43 6.58 8.72
C ALA A 212 -15.95 6.02 7.38
N GLU A 213 -15.57 6.63 6.25
CA GLU A 213 -15.89 6.12 4.92
C GLU A 213 -15.18 4.81 4.60
N VAL A 214 -13.85 4.73 4.83
CA VAL A 214 -13.09 3.50 4.54
C VAL A 214 -13.55 2.35 5.42
N GLN A 215 -13.88 2.61 6.69
CA GLN A 215 -14.29 1.61 7.67
C GLN A 215 -15.66 0.99 7.37
N LYS A 216 -16.46 1.58 6.47
CA LYS A 216 -17.67 0.93 5.95
C LYS A 216 -17.34 -0.29 5.09
N ARG A 217 -16.18 -0.29 4.41
CA ARG A 217 -15.81 -1.28 3.38
C ARG A 217 -14.57 -2.09 3.75
N TYR A 218 -13.77 -1.60 4.69
CA TYR A 218 -12.56 -2.25 5.18
C TYR A 218 -12.55 -2.34 6.71
N GLU A 219 -11.95 -3.39 7.26
CA GLU A 219 -11.38 -3.36 8.59
C GLU A 219 -10.00 -2.71 8.50
N HIS A 220 -9.86 -1.51 9.06
CA HIS A 220 -8.65 -0.71 8.99
C HIS A 220 -7.79 -0.91 10.24
N PHE A 221 -6.52 -1.23 10.02
CA PHE A 221 -5.51 -1.37 11.06
C PHE A 221 -4.31 -0.48 10.72
N HIS A 222 -3.86 0.30 11.70
CA HIS A 222 -2.57 0.99 11.60
C HIS A 222 -1.53 0.27 12.47
N SER A 223 -0.44 -0.16 11.86
CA SER A 223 0.65 -0.88 12.53
C SER A 223 1.87 0.02 12.68
N ILE A 224 2.24 0.29 13.93
CA ILE A 224 3.42 1.09 14.27
C ILE A 224 4.56 0.13 14.59
N PRO A 225 5.61 0.04 13.75
CA PRO A 225 6.75 -0.82 14.06
C PRO A 225 7.55 -0.19 15.21
N THR A 226 7.75 -0.90 16.33
CA THR A 226 8.33 -0.33 17.56
C THR A 226 9.83 -0.01 17.50
N ASN A 227 10.54 -0.49 16.47
CA ASN A 227 11.98 -0.30 16.29
C ASN A 227 12.29 0.83 15.30
N THR A 228 11.45 1.84 15.28
CA THR A 228 11.50 2.98 14.34
C THR A 228 11.64 4.28 15.12
N TYR A 229 11.85 5.39 14.41
CA TYR A 229 12.24 6.65 15.03
C TYR A 229 11.15 7.18 15.98
N HIS A 230 9.89 7.01 15.61
CA HIS A 230 8.74 7.44 16.39
C HIS A 230 7.87 6.30 16.94
N GLY A 231 8.25 5.04 16.73
CA GLY A 231 7.44 3.88 17.09
C GLY A 231 7.13 3.71 18.59
N GLN A 232 7.91 4.33 19.48
CA GLN A 232 7.68 4.34 20.93
C GLN A 232 7.03 5.64 21.45
N SER A 233 6.69 6.57 20.56
CA SER A 233 6.06 7.82 20.94
C SER A 233 4.63 7.60 21.41
N ALA A 234 4.34 7.96 22.67
CA ALA A 234 3.00 7.88 23.24
C ALA A 234 1.99 8.74 22.46
N ASP A 235 2.42 9.89 21.95
CA ASP A 235 1.57 10.81 21.19
C ASP A 235 1.17 10.25 19.83
N VAL A 236 2.08 9.55 19.15
CA VAL A 236 1.77 8.85 17.89
C VAL A 236 0.83 7.68 18.17
N GLN A 237 1.16 6.84 19.14
CA GLN A 237 0.32 5.70 19.50
C GLN A 237 -1.10 6.13 19.92
N ASN A 238 -1.24 7.23 20.63
CA ASN A 238 -2.55 7.73 21.06
C ASN A 238 -3.37 8.34 19.91
N ARG A 239 -2.75 8.84 18.83
CA ARG A 239 -3.48 9.36 17.65
C ARG A 239 -4.18 8.26 16.86
N TRP A 240 -3.64 7.04 16.90
CA TRP A 240 -4.13 5.88 16.16
C TRP A 240 -5.04 4.95 16.98
N LYS A 241 -5.26 5.24 18.26
CA LYS A 241 -6.25 4.54 19.11
C LYS A 241 -7.65 5.11 18.89
#